data_AF-A0A926A5N3-F1
#
_entry.id   AF-A0A926A5N3-F1
#
_cell.length_a   1.000
_cell.length_b   1.000
_cell.length_c   1.000
_cell.angle_alpha   90.00
_cell.angle_beta   90.00
_cell.angle_gamma   90.00
#
_symmetry.space_group_name_H-M   'P 1'
#
loop_
_entity.id
_entity.type
_entity.pdbx_description
1 polymer ?
#
loop_
_entity_poly.entity_id
_entity_poly.type
_entity_poly.pdbx_seq_one_letter_code
_entity_poly.pdbx_strand_id
1 'polypeptide(L)'
;MDPNSPAPAPSLRTWTVWVVALAAYLVGVMHRTSFGVAGLEAADRFAAAPAVLSGFVVLQLLVYASLQIPVGALLDRFGAKQLVVVGALTMAAGQLLLAVADGLPLAIAARVLVGVGDALTFISVLSVVNAWFPVRRVPLMTQLTGLLGQLGQVLSALPLAALLYGPGWTPAFLSAAGLGVFVAIAV
;
A
#
# COMPACT_ATOMS: atom_id res chain seq x y z
N MET A 1 13.98 33.50 20.93
CA MET A 1 13.10 33.09 19.81
C MET A 1 11.67 33.21 20.30
N ASP A 2 10.85 34.01 19.63
CA ASP A 2 9.44 34.17 19.97
C ASP A 2 8.66 32.87 19.64
N PRO A 3 8.02 32.21 20.61
CA PRO A 3 7.23 30.99 20.38
C PRO A 3 6.02 31.19 19.47
N ASN A 4 5.64 32.44 19.18
CA ASN A 4 4.51 32.83 18.33
C ASN A 4 4.88 33.19 16.89
N SER A 5 6.16 33.15 16.52
CA SER A 5 6.56 33.37 15.12
C SER A 5 6.00 32.26 14.22
N PRO A 6 5.32 32.59 13.10
CA PRO A 6 4.77 31.59 12.20
C PRO A 6 5.90 30.71 11.65
N ALA A 7 5.74 29.39 11.75
CA ALA A 7 6.71 28.45 11.20
C ALA A 7 6.88 28.72 9.70
N PRO A 8 8.13 28.74 9.18
CA PRO A 8 8.38 29.00 7.77
C PRO A 8 7.55 28.04 6.89
N ALA A 9 7.02 28.56 5.79
CA ALA A 9 6.20 27.78 4.88
C ALA A 9 7.01 26.59 4.32
N PRO A 10 6.40 25.40 4.16
CA PRO A 10 7.06 24.26 3.55
C PRO A 10 7.54 24.60 2.14
N SER A 11 8.77 24.17 1.81
CA SER A 11 9.34 24.35 0.48
C SER A 11 8.59 23.52 -0.58
N LEU A 12 8.76 23.86 -1.86
CA LEU A 12 8.24 23.04 -2.97
C LEU A 12 8.75 21.58 -2.89
N ARG A 13 10.01 21.40 -2.50
CA ARG A 13 10.64 20.08 -2.32
C ARG A 13 9.92 19.24 -1.27
N THR A 14 9.51 19.85 -0.15
CA THR A 14 8.72 19.18 0.91
C THR A 14 7.41 18.63 0.35
N TRP A 15 6.70 19.43 -0.45
CA TRP A 15 5.45 19.01 -1.08
C TRP A 15 5.67 17.89 -2.09
N THR A 16 6.71 17.96 -2.92
CA THR A 16 7.03 16.90 -3.89
C THR A 16 7.31 15.57 -3.18
N VAL A 17 8.15 15.57 -2.13
CA VAL A 17 8.47 14.36 -1.36
C VAL A 17 7.21 13.76 -0.74
N TRP A 18 6.33 14.61 -0.19
CA TRP A 18 5.07 14.16 0.39
C TRP A 18 4.10 13.59 -0.64
N VAL A 19 3.94 14.24 -1.80
CA VAL A 19 3.04 13.75 -2.88
C VAL A 19 3.52 12.40 -3.41
N VAL A 20 4.84 12.21 -3.58
CA VAL A 20 5.41 10.94 -4.03
C VAL A 20 5.20 9.83 -2.98
N ALA A 21 5.45 10.13 -1.70
CA ALA A 21 5.18 9.19 -0.62
C ALA A 21 3.68 8.86 -0.48
N LEU A 22 2.81 9.86 -0.66
CA LEU A 22 1.37 9.69 -0.66
C LEU A 22 0.89 8.82 -1.83
N ALA A 23 1.46 8.99 -3.02
CA ALA A 23 1.15 8.15 -4.18
C ALA A 23 1.52 6.68 -3.91
N ALA A 24 2.67 6.43 -3.27
CA ALA A 24 3.06 5.07 -2.84
C ALA A 24 2.06 4.47 -1.86
N TYR A 25 1.63 5.25 -0.86
CA TYR A 25 0.61 4.78 0.07
C TYR A 25 -0.73 4.53 -0.59
N LEU A 26 -1.16 5.40 -1.51
CA LEU A 26 -2.41 5.26 -2.26
C LEU A 26 -2.42 3.95 -3.08
N VAL A 27 -1.32 3.64 -3.77
CA VAL A 27 -1.17 2.37 -4.49
C VAL A 27 -1.11 1.18 -3.52
N GLY A 28 -0.45 1.33 -2.38
CA GLY A 28 -0.44 0.31 -1.33
C GLY A 28 -1.86 -0.01 -0.82
N VAL A 29 -2.69 1.00 -0.58
CA VAL A 29 -4.09 0.81 -0.19
C VAL A 29 -4.90 0.13 -1.30
N MET A 30 -4.66 0.47 -2.56
CA MET A 30 -5.27 -0.23 -3.70
C MET A 30 -4.89 -1.72 -3.69
N HIS A 31 -3.60 -2.06 -3.57
CA HIS A 31 -3.14 -3.46 -3.48
C HIS A 31 -3.72 -4.19 -2.28
N ARG A 32 -3.81 -3.54 -1.11
CA ARG A 32 -4.43 -4.10 0.10
C ARG A 32 -5.87 -4.51 -0.14
N THR A 33 -6.64 -3.64 -0.80
CA THR A 33 -8.09 -3.81 -1.00
C THR A 33 -8.46 -4.51 -2.31
N SER A 34 -7.51 -4.74 -3.21
CA SER A 34 -7.68 -5.42 -4.50
C SER A 34 -8.39 -6.78 -4.39
N PHE A 35 -8.05 -7.58 -3.38
CA PHE A 35 -8.67 -8.90 -3.22
C PHE A 35 -10.14 -8.83 -2.78
N GLY A 36 -10.54 -7.75 -2.13
CA GLY A 36 -11.94 -7.55 -1.72
C GLY A 36 -12.88 -7.43 -2.91
N VAL A 37 -12.45 -6.75 -3.98
CA VAL A 37 -13.25 -6.61 -5.22
C VAL A 37 -13.22 -7.86 -6.08
N ALA A 38 -12.18 -8.70 -5.89
CA ALA A 38 -11.97 -9.93 -6.62
C ALA A 38 -12.53 -11.18 -5.94
N GLY A 39 -13.24 -11.04 -4.81
CA GLY A 39 -13.67 -12.16 -3.99
C GLY A 39 -14.58 -13.17 -4.70
N LEU A 40 -15.50 -12.71 -5.56
CA LEU A 40 -16.39 -13.58 -6.33
C LEU A 40 -15.60 -14.39 -7.37
N GLU A 41 -14.81 -13.70 -8.19
CA GLU A 41 -13.95 -14.33 -9.19
C GLU A 41 -12.93 -15.29 -8.54
N ALA A 42 -12.43 -14.96 -7.34
CA ALA A 42 -11.53 -15.82 -6.58
C ALA A 42 -12.21 -17.09 -6.06
N ALA A 43 -13.51 -17.03 -5.72
CA ALA A 43 -14.27 -18.20 -5.29
C ALA A 43 -14.40 -19.22 -6.41
N ASP A 44 -14.73 -18.73 -7.60
CA ASP A 44 -14.85 -19.57 -8.80
C ASP A 44 -13.48 -20.09 -9.23
N ARG A 45 -12.47 -19.21 -9.29
CA ARG A 45 -11.11 -19.56 -9.73
C ARG A 45 -10.42 -20.58 -8.83
N PHE A 46 -10.57 -20.47 -7.51
CA PHE A 46 -9.88 -21.34 -6.55
C PHE A 46 -10.78 -22.46 -6.02
N ALA A 47 -12.02 -22.58 -6.51
CA ALA A 47 -13.04 -23.50 -6.00
C ALA A 47 -13.14 -23.45 -4.46
N ALA A 48 -13.08 -22.23 -3.91
CA ALA A 48 -12.87 -22.01 -2.48
C ALA A 48 -14.14 -21.46 -1.81
N ALA A 49 -14.44 -21.98 -0.62
CA ALA A 49 -15.55 -21.47 0.17
C ALA A 49 -15.32 -20.00 0.58
N PRO A 50 -16.38 -19.16 0.68
CA PRO A 50 -16.27 -17.76 1.07
C PRO A 50 -15.52 -17.53 2.40
N ALA A 51 -15.63 -18.48 3.35
CA ALA A 51 -14.92 -18.43 4.62
C ALA A 51 -13.39 -18.55 4.48
N VAL A 52 -12.90 -19.27 3.48
CA VAL A 52 -11.45 -19.36 3.19
C VAL A 52 -10.96 -18.03 2.62
N LEU A 53 -11.73 -17.45 1.69
CA LEU A 53 -11.40 -16.18 1.04
C LEU A 53 -11.46 -14.99 2.00
N SER A 54 -12.40 -14.97 2.94
CA SER A 54 -12.42 -13.92 3.98
C SER A 54 -11.19 -14.01 4.88
N GLY A 55 -10.68 -15.24 5.11
CA GLY A 55 -9.42 -15.50 5.79
C GLY A 55 -8.21 -14.81 5.14
N PHE A 56 -8.24 -14.51 3.84
CA PHE A 56 -7.11 -13.86 3.15
C PHE A 56 -6.95 -12.39 3.55
N VAL A 57 -8.06 -11.70 3.85
CA VAL A 57 -8.04 -10.33 4.35
C VAL A 57 -7.49 -10.33 5.78
N VAL A 58 -7.96 -11.27 6.61
CA VAL A 58 -7.50 -11.44 7.99
C VAL A 58 -6.01 -11.79 8.03
N LEU A 59 -5.57 -12.74 7.21
CA LEU A 59 -4.16 -13.13 7.10
C LEU A 59 -3.28 -11.92 6.77
N GLN A 60 -3.68 -11.11 5.78
CA GLN A 60 -2.92 -9.92 5.43
C GLN A 60 -2.80 -8.95 6.61
N LEU A 61 -3.91 -8.71 7.33
CA LEU A 61 -3.92 -7.84 8.51
C LEU A 61 -3.03 -8.38 9.64
N LEU A 62 -3.02 -9.70 9.86
CA LEU A 62 -2.15 -10.35 10.86
C LEU A 62 -0.67 -10.21 10.50
N VAL A 63 -0.31 -10.41 9.23
CA VAL A 63 1.05 -10.19 8.74
C VAL A 63 1.44 -8.71 8.92
N TYR A 64 0.56 -7.80 8.52
CA TYR A 64 0.78 -6.36 8.69
C TYR A 64 1.03 -6.00 10.17
N ALA A 65 0.16 -6.47 11.06
CA ALA A 65 0.21 -6.15 12.48
C ALA A 65 1.44 -6.74 13.17
N SER A 66 1.79 -7.99 12.86
CA SER A 66 2.96 -8.66 13.46
C SER A 66 4.29 -8.01 13.06
N LEU A 67 4.33 -7.33 11.90
CA LEU A 67 5.51 -6.66 11.39
C LEU A 67 5.66 -5.20 11.82
N GLN A 68 4.68 -4.59 12.50
CA GLN A 68 4.77 -3.18 12.88
C GLN A 68 5.99 -2.84 13.74
N ILE A 69 6.30 -3.69 14.73
CA ILE A 69 7.47 -3.49 15.61
C ILE A 69 8.78 -3.69 14.82
N PRO A 70 8.99 -4.81 14.09
CA PRO A 70 10.17 -4.97 13.24
C PRO A 70 10.37 -3.84 12.22
N VAL A 71 9.30 -3.39 11.56
CA VAL A 71 9.37 -2.33 10.55
C VAL A 71 9.75 -1.00 11.18
N GLY A 72 9.27 -0.68 12.39
CA GLY A 72 9.73 0.49 13.12
C GLY A 72 11.25 0.49 13.33
N ALA A 73 11.82 -0.64 13.76
CA ALA A 73 13.27 -0.77 13.91
C ALA A 73 14.03 -0.68 12.57
N LEU A 74 13.47 -1.25 11.49
CA LEU A 74 14.03 -1.11 10.15
C LEU A 74 13.99 0.34 9.66
N LEU A 75 12.95 1.10 10.04
CA LEU A 75 12.79 2.51 9.66
C LEU A 75 13.87 3.37 10.27
N ASP A 76 14.17 3.16 11.55
CA ASP A 76 15.23 3.88 12.23
C ASP A 76 16.62 3.59 11.62
N ARG A 77 16.79 2.39 11.03
CA ARG A 77 18.07 1.95 10.45
C ARG A 77 18.26 2.32 8.98
N PHE A 78 17.24 2.15 8.14
CA PHE A 78 17.33 2.27 6.69
C PHE A 78 16.66 3.53 6.14
N GLY A 79 15.84 4.18 6.95
CA GLY A 79 15.11 5.38 6.59
C GLY A 79 13.89 5.13 5.70
N ALA A 80 13.04 6.16 5.62
CA ALA A 80 11.73 6.07 5.00
C ALA A 80 11.77 5.72 3.51
N LYS A 81 12.67 6.33 2.75
CA LYS A 81 12.75 6.15 1.29
C LYS A 81 12.94 4.68 0.91
N GLN A 82 13.93 4.03 1.52
CA GLN A 82 14.27 2.63 1.19
C GLN A 82 13.10 1.71 1.51
N LEU A 83 12.45 1.91 2.65
CA LEU A 83 11.31 1.07 3.06
C LEU A 83 10.06 1.28 2.21
N VAL A 84 9.78 2.50 1.77
CA VAL A 84 8.67 2.75 0.82
C VAL A 84 8.93 2.02 -0.50
N VAL A 85 10.15 2.07 -1.03
CA VAL A 85 10.52 1.37 -2.27
C VAL A 85 10.40 -0.15 -2.10
N VAL A 86 11.02 -0.71 -1.04
CA VAL A 86 10.96 -2.15 -0.78
C VAL A 86 9.53 -2.61 -0.52
N GLY A 87 8.75 -1.82 0.22
CA GLY A 87 7.33 -2.06 0.47
C GLY A 87 6.55 -2.14 -0.84
N ALA A 88 6.62 -1.09 -1.67
CA ALA A 88 5.93 -1.03 -2.96
C ALA A 88 6.31 -2.20 -3.89
N LEU A 89 7.60 -2.54 -3.99
CA LEU A 89 8.07 -3.68 -4.78
C LEU A 89 7.58 -5.02 -4.22
N THR A 90 7.53 -5.17 -2.90
CA THR A 90 7.00 -6.39 -2.25
C THR A 90 5.51 -6.56 -2.52
N MET A 91 4.73 -5.48 -2.44
CA MET A 91 3.31 -5.52 -2.78
C MET A 91 3.11 -5.82 -4.27
N ALA A 92 3.89 -5.20 -5.15
CA ALA A 92 3.86 -5.47 -6.58
C ALA A 92 4.18 -6.94 -6.89
N ALA A 93 5.17 -7.53 -6.23
CA ALA A 93 5.47 -8.96 -6.33
C ALA A 93 4.27 -9.82 -5.87
N GLY A 94 3.59 -9.42 -4.80
CA GLY A 94 2.34 -10.06 -4.37
C GLY A 94 1.23 -9.98 -5.43
N GLN A 95 1.05 -8.83 -6.08
CA GLN A 95 0.08 -8.68 -7.18
C GLN A 95 0.46 -9.52 -8.41
N LEU A 96 1.75 -9.57 -8.79
CA LEU A 96 2.24 -10.43 -9.87
C LEU A 96 1.96 -11.90 -9.57
N LEU A 97 2.24 -12.31 -8.33
CA LEU A 97 2.00 -13.68 -7.89
C LEU A 97 0.51 -14.04 -7.93
N LEU A 98 -0.36 -13.09 -7.57
CA LEU A 98 -1.80 -13.26 -7.66
C LEU A 98 -2.28 -13.34 -9.13
N ALA A 99 -1.65 -12.60 -10.05
CA ALA A 99 -2.01 -12.60 -11.46
C ALA A 99 -1.83 -13.98 -12.14
N VAL A 100 -0.87 -14.77 -11.65
CA VAL A 100 -0.56 -16.13 -12.15
C VAL A 100 -1.07 -17.23 -11.22
N ALA A 101 -1.69 -16.89 -10.09
CA ALA A 101 -2.17 -17.88 -9.13
C ALA A 101 -3.27 -18.76 -9.73
N ASP A 102 -3.04 -20.06 -9.70
CA ASP A 102 -3.94 -21.14 -10.14
C ASP A 102 -4.50 -21.96 -8.96
N GLY A 103 -4.09 -21.64 -7.73
CA GLY A 103 -4.55 -22.31 -6.52
C GLY A 103 -4.35 -21.50 -5.25
N LEU A 104 -4.98 -21.97 -4.17
CA LEU A 104 -4.94 -21.34 -2.85
C LEU A 104 -3.53 -21.09 -2.29
N PRO A 105 -2.55 -22.01 -2.39
CA PRO A 105 -1.22 -21.78 -1.81
C PRO A 105 -0.52 -20.54 -2.38
N LEU A 106 -0.60 -20.35 -3.71
CA LEU A 106 0.03 -19.21 -4.36
C LEU A 106 -0.70 -17.91 -4.03
N ALA A 107 -2.03 -17.96 -3.95
CA ALA A 107 -2.83 -16.82 -3.54
C ALA A 107 -2.58 -16.44 -2.07
N ILE A 108 -2.41 -17.41 -1.16
CA ILE A 108 -2.03 -17.16 0.24
C ILE A 108 -0.66 -16.47 0.30
N ALA A 109 0.34 -16.99 -0.42
CA ALA A 109 1.67 -16.38 -0.48
C ALA A 109 1.60 -14.94 -1.02
N ALA A 110 0.78 -14.68 -2.04
CA ALA A 110 0.54 -13.34 -2.57
C ALA A 110 -0.01 -12.39 -1.49
N ARG A 111 -0.98 -12.85 -0.68
CA ARG A 111 -1.54 -12.03 0.41
C ARG A 111 -0.54 -11.76 1.54
N VAL A 112 0.33 -12.71 1.85
CA VAL A 112 1.44 -12.49 2.79
C VAL A 112 2.36 -11.39 2.27
N LEU A 113 2.79 -11.45 0.99
CA LEU A 113 3.64 -10.42 0.39
C LEU A 113 2.99 -9.03 0.42
N VAL A 114 1.70 -8.94 0.08
CA VAL A 114 0.97 -7.66 0.18
C VAL A 114 0.94 -7.15 1.62
N GLY A 115 0.75 -8.02 2.61
CA GLY A 115 0.78 -7.63 4.04
C GLY A 115 2.15 -7.14 4.51
N VAL A 116 3.23 -7.80 4.09
CA VAL A 116 4.61 -7.38 4.36
C VAL A 116 4.86 -6.00 3.77
N GLY A 117 4.52 -5.81 2.49
CA GLY A 117 4.75 -4.55 1.81
C GLY A 117 3.90 -3.39 2.35
N ASP A 118 2.66 -3.65 2.76
CA ASP A 118 1.77 -2.67 3.40
C ASP A 118 2.37 -2.20 4.74
N ALA A 119 2.92 -3.13 5.54
CA ALA A 119 3.57 -2.81 6.81
C ALA A 119 4.76 -1.88 6.61
N LEU A 120 5.61 -2.19 5.62
CA LEU A 120 6.78 -1.38 5.26
C LEU A 120 6.40 0.03 4.78
N THR A 121 5.28 0.16 4.07
CA THR A 121 4.90 1.42 3.43
C THR A 121 4.27 2.41 4.40
N PHE A 122 3.28 1.99 5.20
CA PHE A 122 2.46 2.94 5.98
C PHE A 122 3.27 3.74 7.01
N ILE A 123 4.00 3.06 7.90
CA ILE A 123 4.83 3.73 8.92
C ILE A 123 5.89 4.62 8.26
N SER A 124 6.49 4.16 7.16
CA SER A 124 7.51 4.92 6.44
C SER A 124 6.96 6.22 5.86
N VAL A 125 5.75 6.21 5.29
CA VAL A 125 5.12 7.44 4.78
C VAL A 125 4.77 8.41 5.92
N LEU A 126 4.33 7.92 7.08
CA LEU A 126 4.12 8.79 8.24
C LEU A 126 5.43 9.40 8.76
N SER A 127 6.54 8.65 8.70
CA SER A 127 7.85 9.17 9.07
C SER A 127 8.34 10.28 8.13
N VAL A 128 7.98 10.23 6.83
CA VAL A 128 8.24 11.32 5.87
C VAL A 128 7.53 12.60 6.34
N VAL A 129 6.28 12.50 6.79
CA VAL A 129 5.54 13.65 7.33
C VAL A 129 6.27 14.24 8.53
N ASN A 130 6.69 13.41 9.49
CA ASN A 130 7.41 13.84 10.68
C ASN A 130 8.75 14.49 10.37
N ALA A 131 9.46 14.00 9.35
CA ALA A 131 10.79 14.47 8.99
C ALA A 131 10.78 15.78 8.18
N TRP A 132 9.76 15.99 7.34
CA TRP A 132 9.76 17.10 6.37
C TRP A 132 8.84 18.26 6.70
N PHE A 133 7.84 18.07 7.58
CA PHE A 133 6.92 19.14 7.98
C PHE A 133 7.20 19.68 9.38
N PRO A 134 6.93 20.98 9.64
CA PRO A 134 7.02 21.53 10.98
C PRO A 134 6.10 20.80 11.95
N VAL A 135 6.55 20.60 13.20
CA VAL A 135 5.82 19.86 14.26
C VAL A 135 4.36 20.31 14.41
N ARG A 136 4.08 21.62 14.28
CA ARG A 136 2.70 22.16 14.35
C ARG A 136 1.77 21.68 13.22
N ARG A 137 2.31 21.27 12.07
CA ARG A 137 1.55 20.79 10.89
C ARG A 137 1.48 19.27 10.81
N VAL A 138 2.34 18.55 11.54
CA VAL A 138 2.41 17.08 11.51
C VAL A 138 1.05 16.41 11.73
N PRO A 139 0.23 16.76 12.74
CA PRO A 139 -1.07 16.11 12.95
C PRO A 139 -2.01 16.27 11.74
N LEU A 140 -2.09 17.48 11.17
CA LEU A 140 -2.90 17.75 9.99
C LEU A 140 -2.40 16.95 8.78
N MET A 141 -1.09 16.96 8.54
CA MET A 141 -0.50 16.26 7.39
C MET A 141 -0.63 14.74 7.51
N THR A 142 -0.50 14.18 8.71
CA THR A 142 -0.77 12.75 8.98
C THR A 142 -2.22 12.40 8.68
N GLN A 143 -3.17 13.23 9.12
CA GLN A 143 -4.59 13.01 8.82
C GLN A 143 -4.90 13.12 7.32
N LEU A 144 -4.36 14.14 6.64
CA LEU A 144 -4.51 14.27 5.19
C LEU A 144 -3.91 13.08 4.45
N THR A 145 -2.74 12.60 4.88
CA THR A 145 -2.10 11.40 4.32
C THR A 145 -2.98 10.17 4.50
N GLY A 146 -3.57 9.99 5.68
CA GLY A 146 -4.52 8.92 5.95
C GLY A 146 -5.74 8.99 5.04
N LEU A 147 -6.42 10.13 4.98
CA LEU A 147 -7.64 10.31 4.19
C LEU A 147 -7.38 10.16 2.69
N LEU A 148 -6.37 10.83 2.15
CA LEU A 148 -6.05 10.77 0.73
C LEU A 148 -5.52 9.40 0.32
N GLY A 149 -4.74 8.74 1.18
CA GLY A 149 -4.29 7.37 0.94
C GLY A 149 -5.45 6.38 0.82
N GLN A 150 -6.53 6.58 1.60
CA GLN A 150 -7.72 5.73 1.50
C GLN A 150 -8.46 5.84 0.17
N LEU A 151 -8.21 6.88 -0.63
CA LEU A 151 -8.70 6.95 -2.02
C LEU A 151 -8.14 5.83 -2.89
N GLY A 152 -7.07 5.14 -2.47
CA GLY A 152 -6.61 3.90 -3.11
C GLY A 152 -7.68 2.81 -3.16
N GLN A 153 -8.63 2.79 -2.22
CA GLN A 153 -9.76 1.85 -2.26
C GLN A 153 -10.69 2.13 -3.45
N VAL A 154 -10.81 3.40 -3.86
CA VAL A 154 -11.57 3.78 -5.06
C VAL A 154 -10.89 3.24 -6.32
N LEU A 155 -9.55 3.25 -6.37
CA LEU A 155 -8.80 2.61 -7.46
C LEU A 155 -9.02 1.09 -7.50
N SER A 156 -9.18 0.45 -6.34
CA SER A 156 -9.55 -0.97 -6.30
C SER A 156 -10.98 -1.19 -6.81
N ALA A 157 -11.94 -0.42 -6.29
CA ALA A 157 -13.36 -0.58 -6.56
C ALA A 157 -13.79 -0.23 -7.99
N LEU A 158 -13.09 0.69 -8.67
CA LEU A 158 -13.48 1.19 -9.98
C LEU A 158 -12.55 0.68 -11.10
N PRO A 159 -11.32 1.19 -11.29
CA PRO A 159 -10.51 0.78 -12.43
C PRO A 159 -10.03 -0.68 -12.33
N LEU A 160 -9.62 -1.15 -11.15
CA LEU A 160 -9.20 -2.55 -11.01
C LEU A 160 -10.37 -3.51 -11.22
N ALA A 161 -11.54 -3.22 -10.65
CA ALA A 161 -12.75 -4.00 -10.89
C ALA A 161 -13.15 -4.00 -12.38
N ALA A 162 -13.07 -2.86 -13.07
CA ALA A 162 -13.34 -2.78 -14.51
C ALA A 162 -12.37 -3.65 -15.33
N LEU A 163 -11.09 -3.68 -14.95
CA LEU A 163 -10.12 -4.58 -15.57
C LEU A 163 -10.41 -6.05 -15.25
N LEU A 164 -10.85 -6.34 -14.03
CA LEU A 164 -11.16 -7.69 -13.58
C LEU A 164 -12.37 -8.28 -14.31
N TYR A 165 -13.47 -7.51 -14.42
CA TYR A 165 -14.72 -7.98 -15.04
C TYR A 165 -14.77 -7.76 -16.57
N GLY A 166 -13.82 -7.01 -17.13
CA GLY A 166 -13.65 -6.86 -18.57
C GLY A 166 -12.54 -7.77 -19.10
N PRO A 167 -11.29 -7.27 -19.22
CA PRO A 167 -10.12 -8.07 -19.64
C PRO A 167 -9.83 -9.35 -18.85
N GLY A 168 -10.22 -9.43 -17.57
CA GLY A 168 -10.09 -10.62 -16.74
C GLY A 168 -9.05 -10.50 -15.61
N TRP A 169 -8.91 -11.59 -14.86
CA TRP A 169 -8.05 -11.70 -13.67
C TRP A 169 -6.59 -11.30 -13.92
N THR A 170 -5.93 -11.96 -14.87
CA THR A 170 -4.49 -11.77 -15.08
C THR A 170 -4.15 -10.33 -15.51
N PRO A 171 -4.82 -9.72 -16.51
CA PRO A 171 -4.57 -8.31 -16.84
C PRO A 171 -4.81 -7.34 -15.67
N ALA A 172 -5.84 -7.57 -14.87
CA ALA A 172 -6.14 -6.74 -13.70
C ALA A 172 -4.97 -6.73 -12.71
N PHE A 173 -4.52 -7.91 -12.28
CA PHE A 173 -3.43 -8.02 -11.30
C PHE A 173 -2.05 -7.68 -11.87
N LEU A 174 -1.79 -7.92 -13.16
CA LEU A 174 -0.58 -7.43 -13.83
C LEU A 174 -0.54 -5.89 -13.90
N SER A 175 -1.68 -5.25 -14.18
CA SER A 175 -1.77 -3.78 -14.18
C SER A 175 -1.52 -3.20 -12.78
N ALA A 176 -2.07 -3.85 -11.74
CA ALA A 176 -1.85 -3.46 -10.35
C ALA A 176 -0.38 -3.59 -9.97
N ALA A 177 0.27 -4.69 -10.36
CA ALA A 177 1.70 -4.88 -10.18
C ALA A 177 2.54 -3.81 -10.90
N GLY A 178 2.23 -3.54 -12.17
CA GLY A 178 2.91 -2.51 -12.96
C GLY A 178 2.81 -1.12 -12.32
N LEU A 179 1.64 -0.76 -11.78
CA LEU A 179 1.46 0.49 -11.05
C LEU A 179 2.31 0.54 -9.76
N GLY A 180 2.44 -0.58 -9.04
CA GLY A 180 3.33 -0.69 -7.88
C GLY A 180 4.79 -0.47 -8.22
N VAL A 181 5.28 -1.10 -9.30
CA VAL A 181 6.65 -0.91 -9.79
C VAL A 181 6.87 0.54 -10.25
N PHE A 182 5.92 1.11 -10.98
CA PHE A 182 6.00 2.50 -11.43
C PHE A 182 6.17 3.46 -10.26
N VAL A 183 5.36 3.31 -9.21
CA VAL A 183 5.46 4.19 -8.04
C VAL A 183 6.74 3.91 -7.24
N ALA A 184 7.22 2.67 -7.18
CA ALA A 184 8.52 2.38 -6.56
C ALA A 184 9.69 3.11 -7.27
N ILE A 185 9.64 3.24 -8.60
CA ILE A 185 10.63 3.99 -9.38
C ILE A 185 10.52 5.51 -9.14
N ALA A 186 9.30 6.01 -8.91
CA ALA A 186 9.06 7.43 -8.67
C ALA A 186 9.59 7.94 -7.31
N VAL A 187 9.80 7.03 -6.35
CA VAL A 187 10.24 7.31 -4.95
C VAL A 187 11.75 7.53 -4.82
#